data_AF-A0A7S2YPY9-F1
#
_entry.id   AF-A0A7S2YPY9-F1
#
_cell.length_a   1.000
_cell.length_b   1.000
_cell.length_c   1.000
_cell.angle_alpha   90.00
_cell.angle_beta   90.00
_cell.angle_gamma   90.00
#
_symmetry.space_group_name_H-M   'P 1'
#
loop_
_entity.id
_entity.type
_entity.pdbx_description
1 polymer ?
#
loop_
_entity_poly.entity_id
_entity_poly.type
_entity_poly.pdbx_seq_one_letter_code
_entity_poly.pdbx_strand_id
1 'polypeptide(L)'
;AGGASSGGSSSFASSRVHHRLVYIPQPTAMVNQLLQSAGFTSQPHVSTTSLALDLFPLENDVFSTEYHSGLRDAVAIEMTPSNFIASTARSLLKLQDITGTIPRIQAYGPLGEEVLRKLLHKSVD
;
A
#
# COMPACT_ATOMS: atom_id res chain seq x y z
N ALA A 1 -20.47 -63.50 16.76
CA ALA A 1 -19.71 -62.35 17.28
C ALA A 1 -18.42 -62.24 16.48
N GLY A 2 -18.07 -61.04 16.00
CA GLY A 2 -16.80 -60.79 15.29
C GLY A 2 -16.94 -60.12 13.92
N GLY A 3 -17.67 -59.01 13.82
CA GLY A 3 -17.57 -58.12 12.66
C GLY A 3 -16.43 -57.13 12.88
N ALA A 4 -15.32 -57.29 12.18
CA ALA A 4 -14.23 -56.32 12.16
C ALA A 4 -14.54 -55.27 11.09
N SER A 5 -15.08 -54.12 11.51
CA SER A 5 -15.21 -52.95 10.65
C SER A 5 -13.84 -52.29 10.48
N SER A 6 -13.44 -52.13 9.22
CA SER A 6 -12.26 -51.42 8.76
C SER A 6 -12.30 -49.95 9.19
N GLY A 7 -11.49 -49.58 10.17
CA GLY A 7 -11.19 -48.19 10.50
C GLY A 7 -10.24 -47.60 9.46
N GLY A 8 -10.78 -47.12 8.34
CA GLY A 8 -10.05 -46.27 7.42
C GLY A 8 -9.77 -44.94 8.09
N SER A 9 -8.56 -44.75 8.60
CA SER A 9 -8.06 -43.43 8.98
C SER A 9 -7.87 -42.62 7.72
N SER A 10 -8.90 -41.88 7.32
CA SER A 10 -8.76 -40.81 6.34
C SER A 10 -7.81 -39.78 6.94
N SER A 11 -6.52 -39.88 6.59
CA SER A 11 -5.56 -38.80 6.79
C SER A 11 -6.09 -37.61 6.01
N PHE A 12 -6.76 -36.69 6.70
CA PHE A 12 -7.04 -35.38 6.14
C PHE A 12 -5.66 -34.81 5.79
N ALA A 13 -5.34 -34.75 4.51
CA ALA A 13 -4.19 -34.02 4.04
C ALA A 13 -4.34 -32.60 4.59
N SER A 14 -3.53 -32.27 5.60
CA SER A 14 -3.49 -30.92 6.17
C SER A 14 -3.10 -30.00 5.03
N SER A 15 -4.09 -29.34 4.42
CA SER A 15 -3.85 -28.35 3.40
C SER A 15 -3.06 -27.24 4.07
N ARG A 16 -1.78 -27.11 3.71
CA ARG A 16 -0.95 -26.04 4.24
C ARG A 16 -1.48 -24.73 3.68
N VAL A 17 -2.21 -23.98 4.51
CA VAL A 17 -2.74 -22.67 4.14
C VAL A 17 -1.58 -21.69 4.03
N HIS A 18 -1.44 -21.08 2.86
CA HIS A 18 -0.44 -20.06 2.61
C HIS A 18 -1.08 -18.68 2.75
N HIS A 19 -0.58 -17.86 3.68
CA HIS A 19 -1.07 -16.52 3.93
C HIS A 19 -0.28 -15.49 3.11
N ARG A 20 -0.98 -14.56 2.47
CA ARG A 20 -0.35 -13.47 1.72
C ARG A 20 -0.82 -12.11 2.23
N LEU A 21 0.12 -11.29 2.67
CA LEU A 21 -0.12 -9.87 2.96
C LEU A 21 0.13 -9.06 1.70
N VAL A 22 -0.85 -8.24 1.32
CA VAL A 22 -0.76 -7.33 0.18
C VAL A 22 -0.87 -5.89 0.70
N TYR A 23 0.22 -5.13 0.60
CA TYR A 23 0.26 -3.74 1.00
C TYR A 23 -0.26 -2.82 -0.09
N ILE A 24 -1.03 -1.81 0.32
CA ILE A 24 -1.52 -0.75 -0.57
C ILE A 24 -1.28 0.61 0.11
N PRO A 25 -0.64 1.58 -0.55
CA PRO A 25 0.15 1.42 -1.78
C PRO A 25 1.53 0.83 -1.52
N GLN A 26 2.13 1.12 -0.35
CA GLN A 26 3.48 0.66 0.01
C GLN A 26 3.58 0.33 1.50
N PRO A 27 4.42 -0.65 1.88
CA PRO A 27 4.68 -0.96 3.27
C PRO A 27 5.46 0.19 3.93
N THR A 28 5.10 0.53 5.17
CA THR A 28 5.87 1.47 5.97
C THR A 28 6.96 0.74 6.75
N ALA A 29 8.06 1.43 7.06
CA ALA A 29 9.14 0.88 7.88
C ALA A 29 8.64 0.38 9.24
N MET A 30 7.69 1.11 9.84
CA MET A 30 7.05 0.73 11.10
C MET A 30 6.35 -0.63 11.01
N VAL A 31 5.60 -0.88 9.93
CA VAL A 31 4.89 -2.15 9.77
C VAL A 31 5.87 -3.30 9.52
N ASN A 32 6.94 -3.06 8.74
CA ASN A 32 7.98 -4.05 8.53
C ASN A 32 8.66 -4.45 9.85
N GLN A 33 8.98 -3.47 10.70
CA GLN A 33 9.54 -3.72 12.02
C GLN A 33 8.59 -4.51 12.93
N LEU A 34 7.28 -4.20 12.88
CA LEU A 34 6.27 -4.91 13.66
C LEU A 34 6.11 -6.38 13.23
N LEU A 35 6.13 -6.66 11.93
CA LEU A 35 6.04 -8.04 11.44
C LEU A 35 7.30 -8.85 11.75
N GLN A 36 8.47 -8.19 11.72
CA GLN A 36 9.73 -8.81 12.11
C GLN A 36 9.73 -9.14 13.61
N SER A 37 9.30 -8.21 14.47
CA SER A 37 9.27 -8.43 15.92
C SER A 37 8.24 -9.50 16.33
N ALA A 38 7.14 -9.63 15.58
CA ALA A 38 6.16 -10.69 15.76
C ALA A 38 6.59 -12.05 15.16
N GLY A 39 7.72 -12.12 14.44
CA GLY A 39 8.24 -13.36 13.85
C GLY A 39 7.48 -13.87 12.62
N PHE A 40 6.64 -13.04 11.99
CA PHE A 40 5.87 -13.45 10.80
C PHE A 40 6.70 -13.48 9.53
N THR A 41 7.76 -12.67 9.45
CA THR A 41 8.62 -12.59 8.25
C THR A 41 9.48 -13.83 8.03
N SER A 42 9.68 -14.66 9.05
CA SER A 42 10.49 -15.89 8.97
C SER A 42 9.66 -17.15 8.74
N GLN A 43 8.32 -17.04 8.67
CA GLN A 43 7.47 -18.21 8.49
C GLN A 43 7.40 -18.65 7.02
N PRO A 44 7.55 -19.97 6.72
CA PRO A 44 7.59 -20.48 5.35
C PRO A 44 6.24 -20.44 4.61
N HIS A 45 5.15 -20.13 5.32
CA HIS A 45 3.78 -20.07 4.77
C HIS A 45 3.22 -18.65 4.76
N VAL A 46 4.07 -17.64 4.89
CA VAL A 46 3.70 -16.22 4.85
C VAL A 46 4.51 -15.51 3.76
N SER A 47 3.83 -14.84 2.85
CA SER A 47 4.46 -13.95 1.85
C SER A 47 3.94 -12.54 1.99
N THR A 48 4.81 -11.55 1.82
CA THR A 48 4.43 -10.13 1.70
C THR A 48 4.67 -9.64 0.28
N THR A 49 3.75 -8.82 -0.22
CA THR A 49 3.91 -8.11 -1.51
C THR A 49 3.28 -6.74 -1.40
N SER A 50 3.69 -5.80 -2.24
CA SER A 50 3.11 -4.46 -2.33
C SER A 50 2.48 -4.26 -3.69
N LEU A 51 1.28 -3.68 -3.72
CA LEU A 51 0.63 -3.19 -4.93
C LEU A 51 0.59 -1.67 -4.88
N ALA A 52 1.30 -1.06 -5.81
CA ALA A 52 1.52 0.38 -5.84
C ALA A 52 0.30 1.12 -6.43
N LEU A 53 -0.88 0.94 -5.83
CA LEU A 53 -2.15 1.52 -6.22
C LEU A 53 -2.36 2.85 -5.48
N ASP A 54 -2.11 3.97 -6.16
CA ASP A 54 -2.32 5.31 -5.57
C ASP A 54 -3.49 6.09 -6.21
N LEU A 55 -3.80 5.83 -7.49
CA LEU A 55 -4.88 6.50 -8.22
C LEU A 55 -5.94 5.50 -8.65
N PHE A 56 -7.19 5.80 -8.31
CA PHE A 56 -8.38 5.08 -8.71
C PHE A 56 -9.13 5.91 -9.76
N PRO A 57 -9.31 5.41 -11.00
CA PRO A 57 -10.15 6.06 -11.98
C PRO A 57 -11.61 5.88 -11.58
N LEU A 58 -12.28 6.96 -11.17
CA LEU A 58 -13.71 6.94 -10.84
C LEU A 58 -14.55 7.16 -12.10
N GLU A 59 -14.09 8.06 -12.96
CA GLU A 59 -14.67 8.40 -14.26
C GLU A 59 -13.55 8.60 -15.29
N ASN A 60 -13.89 8.90 -16.55
CA ASN A 60 -12.91 9.06 -17.63
C ASN A 60 -11.97 10.26 -17.42
N ASP A 61 -12.37 11.24 -16.62
CA ASP A 61 -11.66 12.49 -16.32
C ASP A 61 -11.42 12.70 -14.82
N VAL A 62 -11.77 11.71 -13.98
CA VAL A 62 -11.66 11.81 -12.51
C VAL A 62 -10.78 10.69 -11.97
N PHE A 63 -9.66 11.09 -11.36
CA PHE A 63 -8.82 10.22 -10.53
C PHE A 63 -8.92 10.62 -9.06
N SER A 64 -9.02 9.63 -8.20
CA SER A 64 -9.07 9.81 -6.74
C SER A 64 -8.00 8.97 -6.06
N THR A 65 -7.51 9.43 -4.91
CA THR A 65 -6.61 8.65 -4.04
C THR A 65 -7.37 7.88 -2.95
N GLU A 66 -8.68 8.13 -2.79
CA GLU A 66 -9.57 7.46 -1.82
C GLU A 66 -9.10 7.48 -0.35
N TYR A 67 -8.20 8.39 0.02
CA TYR A 67 -7.77 8.60 1.40
C TYR A 67 -8.82 9.40 2.18
N HIS A 68 -9.76 8.69 2.82
CA HIS A 68 -10.87 9.31 3.56
C HIS A 68 -10.43 10.27 4.68
N SER A 69 -9.31 9.97 5.37
CA SER A 69 -8.74 10.83 6.42
C SER A 69 -7.61 11.75 5.93
N GLY A 70 -7.30 11.76 4.63
CA GLY A 70 -6.07 12.37 4.10
C GLY A 70 -5.90 13.85 4.46
N LEU A 71 -6.98 14.64 4.39
CA LEU A 71 -6.95 16.06 4.75
C LEU A 71 -6.74 16.26 6.25
N ARG A 72 -7.44 15.48 7.08
CA ARG A 72 -7.27 15.54 8.54
C ARG A 72 -5.83 15.21 8.91
N ASP A 73 -5.27 14.16 8.33
CA ASP A 73 -3.91 13.71 8.62
C ASP A 73 -2.85 14.71 8.10
N ALA A 74 -3.14 15.41 7.00
CA ALA A 74 -2.27 16.44 6.46
C ALA A 74 -2.31 17.77 7.24
N VAL A 75 -3.44 18.11 7.85
CA VAL A 75 -3.65 19.41 8.53
C VAL A 75 -3.46 19.30 10.04
N ALA A 76 -3.84 18.17 10.66
CA ALA A 76 -3.84 18.01 12.11
C ALA A 76 -2.46 17.69 12.70
N ILE A 77 -1.50 17.25 11.89
CA ILE A 77 -0.16 16.86 12.36
C ILE A 77 0.83 17.92 11.89
N GLU A 78 0.88 19.04 12.62
CA GLU A 78 1.97 19.99 12.50
C GLU A 78 3.29 19.23 12.74
N MET A 79 4.17 19.18 11.73
CA MET A 79 5.54 18.65 11.75
C MET A 79 5.82 17.21 11.27
N THR A 80 4.83 16.40 10.84
CA THR A 80 5.16 15.11 10.18
C THR A 80 4.88 15.19 8.68
N PRO A 81 5.82 14.82 7.79
CA PRO A 81 5.53 14.74 6.36
C PRO A 81 4.35 13.80 6.14
N SER A 82 3.23 14.36 5.69
CA SER A 82 1.99 13.60 5.56
C SER A 82 2.15 12.55 4.46
N ASN A 83 1.84 11.29 4.79
CA ASN A 83 1.77 10.20 3.82
C ASN A 83 0.85 10.57 2.65
N PHE A 84 -0.20 11.35 2.91
CA PHE A 84 -1.11 11.84 1.87
C PHE A 84 -0.39 12.70 0.81
N ILE A 85 0.47 13.62 1.24
CA ILE A 85 1.26 14.49 0.33
C ILE A 85 2.25 13.64 -0.46
N ALA A 86 2.96 12.72 0.19
CA ALA A 86 3.90 11.83 -0.47
C ALA A 86 3.21 10.91 -1.49
N SER A 87 2.11 10.24 -1.12
CA SER A 87 1.32 9.41 -2.03
C SER A 87 0.80 10.23 -3.22
N THR A 88 0.31 11.45 -2.99
CA THR A 88 -0.17 12.32 -4.09
C THR A 88 0.95 12.70 -5.05
N ALA A 89 2.12 13.09 -4.55
CA ALA A 89 3.28 13.37 -5.42
C ALA A 89 3.70 12.12 -6.22
N ARG A 90 3.64 10.94 -5.61
CA ARG A 90 4.01 9.67 -6.25
C ARG A 90 3.03 9.30 -7.36
N SER A 91 1.73 9.50 -7.11
CA SER A 91 0.68 9.35 -8.11
C SER A 91 0.93 10.18 -9.35
N LEU A 92 1.30 11.46 -9.17
CA LEU A 92 1.59 12.37 -10.29
C LEU A 92 2.85 11.97 -11.05
N LEU A 93 3.85 11.40 -10.39
CA LEU A 93 5.03 10.86 -11.04
C LEU A 93 4.68 9.63 -11.89
N LYS A 94 3.91 8.69 -11.32
CA LYS A 94 3.41 7.51 -12.04
C LYS A 94 2.56 7.86 -13.24
N LEU A 95 1.74 8.90 -13.14
CA LEU A 95 0.96 9.40 -14.26
C LEU A 95 1.88 9.88 -15.38
N GLN A 96 2.93 10.63 -15.05
CA GLN A 96 3.92 11.12 -16.01
C GLN A 96 4.75 10.00 -16.66
N ASP A 97 4.95 8.86 -15.98
CA ASP A 97 5.59 7.69 -16.59
C ASP A 97 4.78 7.13 -17.78
N ILE A 98 3.45 7.31 -17.76
CA ILE A 98 2.53 6.82 -18.79
C ILE A 98 2.25 7.90 -19.83
N THR A 99 1.96 9.13 -19.40
CA THR A 99 1.50 10.22 -20.28
C THR A 99 2.64 11.11 -20.81
N GLY A 100 3.87 10.91 -20.33
CA GLY A 100 4.97 11.85 -20.49
C GLY A 100 4.93 12.98 -19.46
N THR A 101 6.02 13.74 -19.39
CA THR A 101 6.20 14.82 -18.42
C THR A 101 5.19 15.94 -18.62
N ILE A 102 4.57 16.39 -17.52
CA ILE A 102 3.65 17.53 -17.55
C ILE A 102 4.48 18.80 -17.73
N PRO A 103 4.29 19.56 -18.83
CA PRO A 103 5.19 20.66 -19.18
C PRO A 103 5.10 21.85 -18.22
N ARG A 104 3.96 22.01 -17.55
CA ARG A 104 3.70 23.10 -16.62
C ARG A 104 2.88 22.59 -15.44
N ILE A 105 3.44 22.72 -14.24
CA ILE A 105 2.74 22.41 -12.99
C ILE A 105 2.68 23.67 -12.16
N GLN A 106 1.49 24.00 -11.68
CA GLN A 106 1.24 25.14 -10.80
C GLN A 106 0.55 24.64 -9.55
N ALA A 107 0.95 25.17 -8.41
CA ALA A 107 0.34 24.87 -7.13
C ALA A 107 -0.10 26.17 -6.46
N TYR A 108 -1.12 26.06 -5.63
CA TYR A 108 -1.60 27.15 -4.79
C TYR A 108 -1.92 26.61 -3.39
N GLY A 109 -1.39 27.30 -2.38
CA GLY A 109 -1.57 26.93 -0.97
C GLY A 109 -0.51 25.93 -0.46
N PRO A 110 -0.37 25.83 0.88
CA PRO A 110 0.77 25.17 1.51
C PRO A 110 0.86 23.67 1.18
N LEU A 111 -0.27 22.97 1.13
CA LEU A 111 -0.29 21.54 0.80
C LEU A 111 0.07 21.29 -0.67
N GLY A 112 -0.44 22.11 -1.58
CA GLY A 112 -0.15 21.99 -3.01
C GLY A 112 1.31 22.30 -3.32
N GLU A 113 1.88 23.33 -2.70
CA GLU A 113 3.30 23.67 -2.83
C GLU A 113 4.19 22.54 -2.31
N GLU A 114 3.79 21.87 -1.23
CA GLU A 114 4.55 20.76 -0.66
C GLU A 114 4.50 19.50 -1.54
N VAL A 115 3.35 19.21 -2.16
CA VAL A 115 3.22 18.17 -3.20
C VAL A 115 4.14 18.49 -4.38
N LEU A 116 4.09 19.74 -4.87
CA LEU A 116 4.93 20.17 -6.00
C LEU A 116 6.42 20.06 -5.66
N ARG A 117 6.82 20.48 -4.46
CA ARG A 117 8.21 20.36 -3.98
C ARG A 117 8.68 18.91 -3.99
N LYS A 118 7.86 17.97 -3.48
CA LYS A 118 8.18 16.53 -3.47
C LYS A 118 8.24 15.95 -4.88
N LEU A 119 7.31 16.34 -5.75
CA LEU A 119 7.26 15.89 -7.14
C LEU A 119 8.52 16.33 -7.92
N LEU A 120 8.91 17.60 -7.82
CA LEU A 120 10.06 18.15 -8.54
C LEU A 120 11.39 17.61 -8.03
N HIS A 121 11.53 17.40 -6.72
CA HIS A 121 12.76 16.86 -6.13
C HIS A 121 12.81 15.33 -6.14
N LYS A 122 11.79 14.65 -6.68
CA LYS A 122 11.65 13.19 -6.66
C LYS A 122 11.85 12.57 -5.27
N SER A 123 11.50 13.31 -4.21
CA SER A 123 11.69 12.90 -2.81
C SER A 123 10.46 12.16 -2.29
N VAL A 124 10.00 11.16 -3.04
CA VAL A 124 8.70 10.50 -2.87
C VAL A 124 8.78 9.16 -2.13
N ASP A 125 9.97 8.79 -1.68
CA ASP A 125 10.28 7.57 -0.93
C ASP A 125 10.68 7.89 0.52
#